data_AF-A0A937ASH7-F1
#
_entry.id   AF-A0A937ASH7-F1
#
_cell.length_a   1.000
_cell.length_b   1.000
_cell.length_c   1.000
_cell.angle_alpha   90.00
_cell.angle_beta   90.00
_cell.angle_gamma   90.00
#
_symmetry.space_group_name_H-M   'P 1'
#
loop_
_entity.id
_entity.type
_entity.pdbx_description
1 polymer ?
#
loop_
_entity_poly.entity_id
_entity_poly.type
_entity_poly.pdbx_seq_one_letter_code
_entity_poly.pdbx_strand_id
1 'polypeptide(L)'
;MPRSILLAAALGLLASPAFAQTPAPTLSADPKVRCEQLMAYWLRHGGARGEGSTGTGMALKSAAVDCEAGRYEAGIRTMEELLRRNGYTVPKS
;
A
#
# COMPACT_ATOMS: atom_id res chain seq x y z
N MET A 1 32.78 -49.24 -25.43
CA MET A 1 31.38 -49.57 -25.77
C MET A 1 30.61 -49.87 -24.46
N PRO A 2 29.30 -49.57 -24.38
CA PRO A 2 28.71 -48.72 -23.33
C PRO A 2 27.62 -49.42 -22.48
N ARG A 3 26.97 -48.62 -21.61
CA ARG A 3 25.64 -48.75 -20.96
C ARG A 3 25.70 -48.92 -19.43
N SER A 4 25.40 -47.83 -18.69
CA SER A 4 24.07 -47.51 -18.10
C SER A 4 23.84 -48.28 -16.80
N ILE A 5 23.48 -47.61 -15.70
CA ILE A 5 22.08 -47.54 -15.22
C ILE A 5 21.91 -46.31 -14.31
N LEU A 6 20.82 -45.59 -14.57
CA LEU A 6 20.22 -44.51 -13.79
C LEU A 6 19.65 -45.00 -12.45
N LEU A 7 19.65 -44.15 -11.42
CA LEU A 7 18.66 -44.07 -10.31
C LEU A 7 18.85 -42.67 -9.65
N ALA A 8 17.95 -41.71 -9.86
CA ALA A 8 16.75 -41.42 -9.04
C ALA A 8 17.13 -41.02 -7.59
N ALA A 9 16.65 -39.96 -6.94
CA ALA A 9 15.44 -39.14 -7.03
C ALA A 9 15.77 -37.78 -6.35
N ALA A 10 15.42 -36.63 -6.91
CA ALA A 10 14.13 -35.94 -6.84
C ALA A 10 13.76 -35.41 -5.43
N LEU A 11 13.34 -34.13 -5.44
CA LEU A 11 12.56 -33.39 -4.45
C LEU A 11 13.28 -32.72 -3.27
N GLY A 12 13.44 -31.40 -3.42
CA GLY A 12 13.59 -30.45 -2.33
C GLY A 12 13.32 -29.02 -2.78
N LEU A 13 12.32 -28.79 -3.66
CA LEU A 13 11.82 -27.43 -3.86
C LEU A 13 11.10 -27.03 -2.56
N LEU A 14 11.78 -26.24 -1.74
CA LEU A 14 11.17 -25.47 -0.67
C LEU A 14 10.24 -24.45 -1.35
N ALA A 15 9.00 -24.85 -1.57
CA ALA A 15 7.93 -23.95 -1.93
C ALA A 15 7.63 -23.07 -0.71
N SER A 16 8.22 -21.88 -0.68
CA SER A 16 7.79 -20.81 0.22
C SER A 16 6.30 -20.54 -0.05
N PRO A 17 5.40 -20.64 0.95
CA PRO A 17 4.07 -20.09 0.78
C PRO A 17 4.23 -18.57 0.73
N ALA A 18 4.22 -18.01 -0.48
CA ALA A 18 3.89 -16.61 -0.66
C ALA A 18 2.44 -16.46 -0.16
N PHE A 19 2.27 -15.97 1.07
CA PHE A 19 1.00 -15.44 1.52
C PHE A 19 0.68 -14.26 0.62
N ALA A 20 0.00 -14.53 -0.50
CA ALA A 20 -0.77 -13.53 -1.21
C ALA A 20 -1.84 -13.08 -0.22
N GLN A 21 -1.54 -12.01 0.52
CA GLN A 21 -2.54 -11.25 1.24
C GLN A 21 -3.43 -10.65 0.16
N THR A 22 -4.49 -11.37 -0.21
CA THR A 22 -5.60 -10.78 -0.96
C THR A 22 -6.07 -9.58 -0.13
N PRO A 23 -5.97 -8.35 -0.64
CA PRO A 23 -6.58 -7.22 0.04
C PRO A 23 -8.06 -7.56 0.19
N ALA A 24 -8.58 -7.50 1.41
CA ALA A 24 -10.02 -7.57 1.62
C ALA A 24 -10.66 -6.54 0.67
N PRO A 25 -11.69 -6.90 -0.11
CA PRO A 25 -12.38 -5.95 -0.96
C PRO A 25 -13.04 -4.93 -0.04
N THR A 26 -12.40 -3.79 0.17
CA THR A 26 -13.09 -2.59 0.58
C THR A 26 -14.13 -2.34 -0.50
N LEU A 27 -15.40 -2.23 -0.12
CA LEU A 27 -16.48 -1.83 -1.03
C LEU A 27 -15.93 -0.75 -1.95
N SER A 28 -15.88 -1.07 -3.24
CA SER A 28 -15.06 -0.38 -4.24
C SER A 28 -15.53 1.05 -4.44
N ALA A 29 -15.24 1.93 -3.50
CA ALA A 29 -15.30 3.36 -3.68
C ALA A 29 -14.35 3.68 -4.83
N ASP A 30 -14.81 4.52 -5.76
CA ASP A 30 -13.98 5.04 -6.84
C ASP A 30 -12.61 5.45 -6.25
N PRO A 31 -11.49 4.86 -6.73
CA PRO A 31 -10.16 5.14 -6.19
C PRO A 31 -9.83 6.63 -6.17
N LYS A 32 -10.36 7.40 -7.13
CA LYS A 32 -10.23 8.86 -7.13
C LYS A 32 -10.94 9.48 -5.93
N VAL A 33 -12.20 9.11 -5.69
CA VAL A 33 -12.99 9.59 -4.54
C VAL A 33 -12.31 9.21 -3.23
N ARG A 34 -11.72 8.01 -3.15
CA ARG A 34 -10.97 7.58 -1.97
C ARG A 34 -9.72 8.45 -1.72
N CYS A 35 -8.97 8.76 -2.77
CA CYS A 35 -7.86 9.71 -2.72
C CYS A 35 -8.32 11.08 -2.18
N GLU A 36 -9.38 11.66 -2.76
CA GLU A 36 -9.94 12.95 -2.36
C GLU A 36 -10.40 12.95 -0.90
N GLN A 37 -11.07 11.89 -0.46
CA GLN A 37 -11.55 11.72 0.90
C GLN A 37 -10.39 11.75 1.90
N LEU A 38 -9.33 10.98 1.65
CA LEU A 38 -8.17 10.87 2.55
C LEU A 38 -7.38 12.19 2.59
N MET A 39 -7.17 12.83 1.43
CA MET A 39 -6.52 14.14 1.34
C MET A 39 -7.31 15.21 2.10
N ALA A 40 -8.63 15.27 1.91
CA ALA A 40 -9.49 16.23 2.59
C ALA A 40 -9.54 15.98 4.11
N TYR A 41 -9.51 14.72 4.55
CA TYR A 41 -9.40 14.38 5.96
C TYR A 41 -8.09 14.92 6.55
N TRP A 42 -6.97 14.69 5.87
CA TRP A 42 -5.68 15.23 6.30
C TRP A 42 -5.67 16.75 6.37
N LEU A 43 -6.18 17.45 5.36
CA LEU A 43 -6.22 18.93 5.36
C LEU A 43 -7.07 19.50 6.52
N ARG A 44 -8.11 18.78 6.95
CA ARG A 44 -8.95 19.21 8.07
C ARG A 44 -8.34 18.92 9.45
N HIS A 45 -7.57 17.84 9.59
CA HIS A 45 -7.15 17.33 10.90
C HIS A 45 -5.62 17.28 11.09
N GLY A 46 -4.86 17.10 10.01
CA GLY A 46 -3.40 16.90 9.98
C GLY A 46 -2.57 18.04 10.58
N GLY A 47 -3.13 19.25 10.56
CA GLY A 47 -2.62 20.46 11.22
C GLY A 47 -2.15 20.23 12.66
N ALA A 48 -2.86 19.39 13.42
CA ALA A 48 -2.64 19.24 14.86
C ALA A 48 -1.48 18.32 15.26
N ARG A 49 -1.00 17.43 14.38
CA ARG A 49 -0.03 16.37 14.76
C ARG A 49 1.17 16.19 13.83
N GLY A 50 1.20 16.83 12.66
CA GLY A 50 2.29 16.60 11.70
C GLY A 50 2.61 17.76 10.75
N GLU A 51 1.83 18.85 10.79
CA GLU A 51 2.09 20.07 10.02
C GLU A 51 3.41 20.70 10.49
N GLY A 52 4.43 20.70 9.64
CA GLY A 52 5.77 21.22 9.95
C GLY A 52 6.87 20.15 10.04
N SER A 53 6.52 18.85 10.12
CA SER A 53 7.51 17.79 9.91
C SER A 53 7.80 17.62 8.41
N THR A 54 9.06 17.79 8.01
CA THR A 54 9.50 17.63 6.61
C THR A 54 9.04 16.29 6.02
N GLY A 55 9.12 15.19 6.79
CA GLY A 55 8.70 13.86 6.31
C GLY A 55 7.19 13.72 6.11
N THR A 56 6.38 14.42 6.91
CA THR A 56 4.93 14.47 6.76
C THR A 56 4.52 15.30 5.55
N GLY A 57 5.13 16.47 5.35
CA GLY A 57 4.90 17.29 4.16
C GLY A 57 5.27 16.57 2.86
N MET A 58 6.40 15.85 2.85
CA MET A 58 6.82 15.09 1.66
C MET A 58 5.89 13.91 1.36
N ALA A 59 5.43 13.18 2.36
CA ALA A 59 4.48 12.09 2.15
C ALA A 59 3.13 12.59 1.62
N LEU A 60 2.62 13.71 2.16
CA LEU A 60 1.41 14.34 1.66
C LEU A 60 1.57 14.77 0.20
N LYS A 61 2.70 15.41 -0.14
CA LYS A 61 2.98 15.84 -1.51
C LYS A 61 3.11 14.66 -2.47
N SER A 62 3.81 13.59 -2.07
CA SER A 62 3.94 12.36 -2.87
C SER A 62 2.59 11.73 -3.15
N ALA A 63 1.72 11.61 -2.13
CA ALA A 63 0.40 11.06 -2.29
C ALA A 63 -0.48 11.89 -3.24
N ALA A 64 -0.42 13.23 -3.14
CA ALA A 64 -1.12 14.13 -4.05
C ALA A 64 -0.71 13.89 -5.51
N VAL A 65 0.59 13.82 -5.78
CA VAL A 65 1.14 13.56 -7.13
C VAL A 65 0.69 12.19 -7.66
N ASP A 66 0.68 11.15 -6.83
CA ASP A 66 0.20 9.83 -7.24
C ASP A 66 -1.30 9.83 -7.55
N CYS A 67 -2.12 10.49 -6.73
CA CYS A 67 -3.56 10.61 -6.97
C CYS A 67 -3.86 11.42 -8.25
N GLU A 68 -3.16 12.53 -8.48
CA GLU A 68 -3.32 13.36 -9.69
C GLU A 68 -2.88 12.62 -10.97
N ALA A 69 -1.86 11.77 -10.87
CA ALA A 69 -1.36 10.97 -11.99
C ALA A 69 -2.13 9.67 -12.24
N GLY A 70 -3.27 9.45 -11.56
CA GLY A 70 -4.08 8.24 -11.69
C GLY A 70 -3.46 6.98 -11.03
N ARG A 71 -2.34 7.12 -10.31
CA ARG A 71 -1.73 6.06 -9.50
C ARG A 71 -2.43 5.96 -8.14
N TYR A 72 -3.75 5.82 -8.16
CA TYR A 72 -4.59 5.94 -6.97
C TYR A 72 -4.19 4.97 -5.86
N GLU A 73 -3.87 3.72 -6.18
CA GLU A 73 -3.45 2.73 -5.17
C GLU A 73 -2.22 3.18 -4.37
N ALA A 74 -1.23 3.77 -5.05
CA ALA A 74 -0.02 4.28 -4.41
C ALA A 74 -0.32 5.51 -3.53
N GLY A 75 -1.14 6.43 -4.05
CA GLY A 75 -1.57 7.63 -3.31
C GLY A 75 -2.40 7.28 -2.07
N ILE A 76 -3.40 6.41 -2.21
CA ILE A 76 -4.23 5.90 -1.12
C ILE A 76 -3.36 5.25 -0.05
N ARG A 77 -2.50 4.30 -0.42
CA ARG A 77 -1.63 3.62 0.54
C ARG A 77 -0.74 4.61 1.31
N THR A 78 -0.18 5.59 0.61
CA THR A 78 0.65 6.63 1.24
C THR A 78 -0.15 7.47 2.23
N MET A 79 -1.38 7.85 1.89
CA MET A 79 -2.27 8.59 2.79
C MET A 79 -2.71 7.78 4.00
N GLU A 80 -3.08 6.51 3.82
CA GLU A 80 -3.48 5.66 4.93
C GLU A 80 -2.32 5.42 5.90
N GLU A 81 -1.10 5.22 5.39
CA GLU A 81 0.11 5.13 6.20
C GLU A 81 0.41 6.45 6.93
N LEU A 82 0.30 7.58 6.22
CA LEU A 82 0.46 8.91 6.79
C LEU A 82 -0.53 9.15 7.95
N LEU A 83 -1.79 8.72 7.81
CA LEU A 83 -2.78 8.83 8.86
C LEU A 83 -2.44 7.93 10.06
N ARG A 84 -2.14 6.65 9.81
CA ARG A 84 -1.81 5.68 10.86
C ARG A 84 -0.59 6.10 11.68
N ARG A 85 0.50 6.52 11.03
CA ARG A 85 1.73 6.93 11.73
C ARG A 85 1.59 8.22 12.54
N ASN A 86 0.60 9.06 12.21
CA ASN A 86 0.26 10.27 12.98
C ASN A 86 -0.90 10.03 13.98
N GLY A 87 -1.27 8.77 14.20
CA GLY A 87 -2.26 8.37 15.20
C GLY A 87 -3.71 8.71 14.84
N TYR A 88 -4.00 8.89 13.55
CA TYR A 88 -5.37 9.05 13.07
C TYR A 88 -5.98 7.69 12.71
N THR A 89 -7.26 7.53 13.02
CA THR A 89 -8.06 6.44 12.46
C THR A 89 -8.33 6.75 10.98
N VAL A 90 -7.97 5.81 10.11
CA VAL A 90 -8.25 5.94 8.68
C VAL A 90 -9.77 5.95 8.48
N PRO A 91 -10.36 7.01 7.89
CA PRO A 91 -11.79 7.04 7.64
C PRO A 91 -12.18 5.89 6.72
N LYS A 92 -13.34 5.28 6.94
CA LYS A 92 -13.87 4.26 6.04
C LYS A 92 -14.36 4.87 4.73
N SER A 93 -14.29 4.09 3.67
CA SER A 93 -14.81 4.37 2.32
C SER A 93 -16.30 4.61 2.33
#